data_AF-A0A395TKG0-F1
#
_entry.id   AF-A0A395TKG0-F1
#
_cell.length_a   1.000
_cell.length_b   1.000
_cell.length_c   1.000
_cell.angle_alpha   90.00
_cell.angle_beta   90.00
_cell.angle_gamma   90.00
#
_symmetry.space_group_name_H-M   'P 1'
#
loop_
_entity.id
_entity.type
_entity.pdbx_description
1 polymer ?
#
loop_
_entity_poly.entity_id
_entity_poly.type
_entity_poly.pdbx_seq_one_letter_code
_entity_poly.pdbx_strand_id
1 'polypeptide(L)'
;MQSVPIDLLEQIYLFMEEHNKFVATFSVCEKGCSACCNIPVNVSRLEAEYIHQKTGHKLSNRTILKTGRSPCPFLASDGACSIYQYRPYNCRTFHTLDNPKYCSTDENHAVYGVSSMGYGSTMMAQLASIIRHVNKGEYKDIRAYFG
;
A
#
# COMPACT_ATOMS: atom_id res chain seq x y z
N MET A 1 11.55 23.12 5.26
CA MET A 1 12.06 22.88 3.90
C MET A 1 11.16 21.85 3.25
N GLN A 2 10.53 22.18 2.13
CA GLN A 2 9.68 21.26 1.37
C GLN A 2 10.57 20.28 0.59
N SER A 3 10.44 18.99 0.84
CA SER A 3 11.18 17.95 0.11
C SER A 3 10.43 17.62 -1.17
N VAL A 4 10.89 18.14 -2.31
CA VAL A 4 10.33 17.93 -3.66
C VAL A 4 9.84 16.48 -3.93
N PRO A 5 10.55 15.40 -3.50
CA PRO A 5 10.07 14.04 -3.70
C PRO A 5 8.77 13.68 -2.95
N ILE A 6 8.54 14.25 -1.76
CA ILE A 6 7.33 14.01 -0.97
C ILE A 6 6.14 14.73 -1.59
N ASP A 7 6.30 15.97 -2.04
CA ASP A 7 5.22 16.71 -2.72
C ASP A 7 4.74 15.97 -3.97
N LEU A 8 5.67 15.41 -4.77
CA LEU A 8 5.33 14.58 -5.93
C LEU A 8 4.56 13.32 -5.51
N LEU A 9 5.01 12.62 -4.47
CA LEU A 9 4.33 11.43 -3.95
C LEU A 9 2.90 11.77 -3.50
N GLU A 10 2.70 12.92 -2.86
CA GLU A 10 1.39 13.42 -2.48
C GLU A 10 0.47 13.65 -3.68
N GLN A 11 0.97 14.24 -4.76
CA GLN A 11 0.18 14.41 -5.98
C GLN A 11 -0.21 13.07 -6.61
N ILE A 12 0.71 12.11 -6.64
CA ILE A 12 0.42 10.74 -7.10
C ILE A 12 -0.68 10.14 -6.24
N TYR A 13 -0.62 10.29 -4.91
CA TYR A 13 -1.63 9.74 -4.02
C TYR A 13 -2.99 10.42 -4.14
N LEU A 14 -3.05 11.75 -4.32
CA LEU A 14 -4.30 12.46 -4.59
C LEU A 14 -4.95 11.96 -5.88
N PHE A 15 -4.16 11.77 -6.93
CA PHE A 15 -4.63 11.17 -8.18
C PHE A 15 -5.17 9.75 -7.94
N MET A 16 -4.43 8.92 -7.20
CA MET A 16 -4.86 7.56 -6.89
C MET A 16 -6.13 7.50 -6.05
N GLU A 17 -6.38 8.46 -5.15
CA GLU A 17 -7.63 8.52 -4.41
C GLU A 17 -8.83 8.83 -5.32
N GLU A 18 -8.66 9.71 -6.32
CA GLU A 18 -9.71 9.94 -7.32
C GLU A 18 -9.94 8.70 -8.19
N HIS A 19 -8.86 8.07 -8.65
CA HIS A 19 -8.93 6.81 -9.39
C HIS A 19 -9.61 5.70 -8.58
N ASN A 20 -9.36 5.62 -7.27
CA ASN A 20 -9.97 4.64 -6.39
C ASN A 20 -11.48 4.84 -6.21
N LYS A 21 -12.02 6.05 -6.38
CA LYS A 21 -13.48 6.26 -6.42
C LYS A 21 -14.10 5.58 -7.63
N PHE A 22 -13.42 5.59 -8.77
CA PHE A 22 -13.85 4.85 -9.95
C PHE A 22 -13.74 3.33 -9.72
N VAL A 23 -12.63 2.86 -9.15
CA VAL A 23 -12.44 1.42 -8.85
C VAL A 23 -13.50 0.89 -7.88
N ALA A 24 -13.89 1.69 -6.89
CA ALA A 24 -14.93 1.34 -5.92
C ALA A 24 -16.30 1.05 -6.54
N THR A 25 -16.53 1.41 -7.81
CA THR A 25 -17.78 1.09 -8.52
C THR A 25 -17.87 -0.39 -8.96
N PHE A 26 -16.75 -1.10 -8.97
CA PHE A 26 -16.68 -2.50 -9.42
C PHE A 26 -15.79 -3.40 -8.54
N SER A 27 -15.11 -2.86 -7.53
CA SER A 27 -14.43 -3.67 -6.52
C SER A 27 -15.37 -4.02 -5.35
N VAL A 28 -15.05 -5.09 -4.63
CA VAL A 28 -15.82 -5.53 -3.46
C VAL A 28 -15.20 -5.08 -2.14
N CYS A 29 -14.16 -4.23 -2.21
CA CYS A 29 -13.41 -3.81 -1.04
C CYS A 29 -14.19 -2.77 -0.26
N GLU A 30 -14.40 -3.04 1.03
CA GLU A 30 -15.11 -2.13 1.94
C GLU A 30 -14.23 -1.67 3.10
N LYS A 31 -14.62 -0.56 3.73
CA LYS A 31 -13.99 -0.08 4.96
C LYS A 31 -14.12 -1.15 6.05
N GLY A 32 -13.00 -1.53 6.68
CA GLY A 32 -12.96 -2.61 7.67
C GLY A 32 -12.53 -3.97 7.09
N CYS A 33 -12.43 -4.09 5.76
CA CYS A 33 -11.74 -5.23 5.15
C CYS A 33 -10.22 -5.11 5.42
N SER A 34 -9.64 -6.13 6.05
CA SER A 34 -8.24 -6.11 6.53
C SER A 34 -7.38 -7.25 5.97
N ALA A 35 -7.86 -7.97 4.95
CA ALA A 35 -7.09 -9.07 4.37
C ALA A 35 -5.74 -8.59 3.80
N CYS A 36 -5.71 -7.44 3.13
CA CYS A 36 -4.48 -6.81 2.63
C CYS A 36 -3.56 -6.31 3.77
N CYS A 37 -4.08 -6.07 4.98
CA CYS A 37 -3.29 -5.73 6.15
C CYS A 37 -2.64 -6.95 6.81
N ASN A 38 -2.90 -8.16 6.32
CA ASN A 38 -2.34 -9.40 6.85
C ASN A 38 -1.33 -10.07 5.89
N ILE A 39 -0.95 -9.39 4.81
CA ILE A 39 0.03 -9.87 3.82
C ILE A 39 1.27 -8.97 3.77
N PRO A 40 2.38 -9.44 3.19
CA PRO A 40 3.53 -8.60 2.94
C PRO A 40 3.20 -7.41 2.02
N VAL A 41 3.58 -6.21 2.44
CA VAL A 41 3.42 -4.99 1.65
C VAL A 41 4.77 -4.34 1.48
N ASN A 42 5.30 -4.39 0.26
CA ASN A 42 6.57 -3.74 -0.05
C ASN A 42 6.35 -2.22 -0.21
N VAL A 43 7.13 -1.43 0.52
CA VAL A 43 7.07 0.05 0.52
C VAL A 43 8.46 0.61 0.31
N SER A 44 8.55 1.70 -0.43
CA SER A 44 9.81 2.41 -0.61
C SER A 44 10.19 3.19 0.65
N ARG A 45 11.48 3.54 0.77
CA ARG A 45 11.95 4.45 1.83
C ARG A 45 11.23 5.80 1.79
N LEU A 46 10.99 6.34 0.58
CA LEU A 46 10.25 7.59 0.40
C LEU A 46 8.82 7.51 0.98
N GLU A 47 8.11 6.41 0.74
CA GLU A 47 6.76 6.20 1.28
C GLU A 47 6.77 6.04 2.80
N ALA A 48 7.78 5.37 3.35
CA ALA A 48 7.95 5.29 4.79
C ALA A 48 8.19 6.67 5.42
N GLU A 49 9.02 7.51 4.80
CA GLU A 49 9.24 8.90 5.22
C GLU A 49 7.97 9.74 5.13
N TYR A 50 7.18 9.57 4.07
CA TYR A 50 5.86 10.18 3.94
C TYR A 50 4.93 9.79 5.09
N ILE A 51 4.82 8.50 5.41
CA ILE A 51 4.00 8.01 6.53
C ILE A 51 4.50 8.64 7.83
N HIS A 52 5.81 8.61 8.09
CA HIS A 52 6.40 9.22 9.28
C HIS A 52 6.03 10.70 9.41
N GLN A 53 6.19 11.47 8.33
CA GLN A 53 5.91 12.91 8.32
C GLN A 53 4.43 13.23 8.56
N LYS A 54 3.52 12.43 8.00
CA LYS A 54 2.07 12.69 8.10
C LYS A 54 1.41 12.15 9.36
N THR A 55 2.01 11.14 9.98
CA THR A 55 1.38 10.41 11.11
C THR A 55 2.15 10.53 12.42
N GLY A 56 3.43 10.92 12.38
CA GLY A 56 4.32 10.93 13.55
C GLY A 56 4.86 9.55 13.95
N HIS A 57 4.47 8.47 13.28
CA HIS A 57 5.02 7.13 13.56
C HIS A 57 6.52 7.08 13.30
N LYS A 58 7.30 6.59 14.27
CA LYS A 58 8.77 6.54 14.17
C LYS A 58 9.20 5.49 13.16
N LEU A 59 10.21 5.84 12.37
CA LEU A 59 10.86 4.89 11.47
C LEU A 59 11.79 3.96 12.25
N SER A 60 11.63 2.68 11.95
CA SER A 60 12.50 1.59 12.31
C SER A 60 13.33 1.18 11.08
N ASN A 61 14.38 0.39 11.30
CA ASN A 61 15.13 -0.25 10.22
C ASN A 61 15.43 -1.69 10.63
N ARG A 62 14.37 -2.45 10.90
CA ARG A 62 14.47 -3.85 11.32
C ARG A 62 14.74 -4.74 10.13
N THR A 63 15.64 -5.69 10.30
CA THR A 63 15.69 -6.86 9.43
C THR A 63 14.59 -7.80 9.87
N ILE A 64 13.52 -7.88 9.08
CA ILE A 64 12.51 -8.91 9.29
C ILE A 64 12.89 -10.12 8.42
N LEU A 65 12.76 -11.32 8.98
CA LEU A 65 12.72 -12.53 8.16
C LEU A 65 11.52 -12.40 7.22
N LYS A 66 11.60 -12.97 6.00
CA LYS A 66 10.45 -13.04 5.09
C LYS A 66 9.29 -13.72 5.83
N THR A 67 8.41 -12.92 6.39
CA THR A 67 7.26 -13.37 7.15
C THR A 67 6.12 -13.56 6.17
N GLY A 68 5.40 -14.66 6.30
CA GLY A 68 4.17 -14.90 5.57
C GLY A 68 3.07 -13.95 6.04
N ARG A 69 1.88 -14.49 6.29
CA ARG A 69 0.77 -13.69 6.79
C ARG A 69 1.01 -13.27 8.24
N SER A 70 1.02 -11.96 8.49
CA SER A 70 0.98 -11.40 9.84
C SER A 70 0.38 -10.00 9.80
N PRO A 71 -0.20 -9.51 10.93
CA PRO A 71 -0.79 -8.18 10.98
C PRO A 71 0.21 -7.07 10.64
N CYS A 72 -0.26 -6.10 9.86
CA CYS A 72 0.39 -4.81 9.63
C CYS A 72 0.45 -4.01 10.94
N PRO A 73 1.52 -3.24 11.23
CA PRO A 73 1.61 -2.43 12.44
C PRO A 73 0.52 -1.35 12.56
N PHE A 74 -0.17 -1.05 11.47
CA PHE A 74 -1.25 -0.07 11.39
C PHE A 74 -2.65 -0.69 11.39
N LEU A 75 -2.76 -2.01 11.57
CA LEU A 75 -4.07 -2.66 11.72
C LEU A 75 -4.60 -2.42 13.14
N ALA A 76 -5.68 -1.66 13.25
CA ALA A 76 -6.37 -1.43 14.50
C ALA A 76 -7.21 -2.65 14.92
N SER A 77 -7.59 -2.70 16.19
CA SER A 77 -8.35 -3.81 16.79
C SER A 77 -9.75 -3.99 16.20
N ASP A 78 -10.32 -2.94 15.63
CA ASP A 78 -11.61 -2.95 14.93
C ASP A 78 -11.49 -3.40 13.46
N GLY A 79 -10.30 -3.78 13.01
CA GLY A 79 -10.00 -4.17 11.64
C GLY A 79 -9.72 -3.01 10.69
N ALA A 80 -9.81 -1.76 11.15
CA ALA A 80 -9.51 -0.59 10.32
C ALA A 80 -8.00 -0.34 10.20
N CYS A 81 -7.57 0.26 9.08
CA CYS A 81 -6.22 0.77 8.94
C CYS A 81 -6.12 2.15 9.61
N SER A 82 -5.27 2.28 10.64
CA SER A 82 -5.09 3.55 11.38
C SER A 82 -4.49 4.67 10.54
N ILE A 83 -3.81 4.33 9.44
CA ILE A 83 -3.21 5.28 8.50
C ILE A 83 -3.88 5.26 7.12
N TYR A 84 -5.16 4.87 7.01
CA TYR A 84 -5.82 4.65 5.72
C TYR A 84 -5.63 5.80 4.71
N GLN A 85 -5.70 7.05 5.17
CA GLN A 85 -5.47 8.23 4.31
C GLN A 85 -4.03 8.34 3.79
N TYR A 86 -3.06 7.81 4.54
CA TYR A 86 -1.62 7.87 4.27
C TYR A 86 -1.03 6.52 3.82
N ARG A 87 -1.88 5.54 3.47
CA ARG A 87 -1.46 4.20 3.03
C ARG A 87 -0.50 4.28 1.82
N PRO A 88 0.48 3.37 1.71
CA PRO A 88 1.45 3.38 0.62
C PRO A 88 0.82 2.98 -0.72
N TYR A 89 1.57 3.13 -1.82
CA TYR A 89 1.10 2.93 -3.18
C TYR A 89 0.51 1.53 -3.40
N ASN A 90 1.22 0.48 -2.98
CA ASN A 90 0.74 -0.90 -3.10
C ASN A 90 -0.56 -1.16 -2.32
N CYS A 91 -0.81 -0.43 -1.22
CA CYS A 91 -2.10 -0.50 -0.51
C CYS A 91 -3.21 0.27 -1.21
N ARG A 92 -2.88 1.31 -2.01
CA ARG A 92 -3.86 2.07 -2.79
C ARG A 92 -4.29 1.33 -4.05
N THR A 93 -3.42 0.50 -4.61
CA THR A 93 -3.67 -0.18 -5.88
C THR A 93 -4.23 -1.59 -5.70
N PHE A 94 -4.04 -2.25 -4.56
CA PHE A 94 -4.55 -3.62 -4.36
C PHE A 94 -6.07 -3.63 -4.14
N HIS A 95 -6.82 -4.18 -5.11
CA HIS A 95 -8.27 -4.32 -5.05
C HIS A 95 -8.73 -5.73 -5.41
N THR A 96 -9.73 -6.23 -4.70
CA THR A 96 -10.45 -7.49 -4.96
C THR A 96 -11.64 -7.18 -5.86
N LEU A 97 -11.78 -7.92 -6.97
CA LEU A 97 -12.88 -7.74 -7.93
C LEU A 97 -13.99 -8.80 -7.78
N ASP A 98 -13.67 -9.93 -7.16
CA ASP A 98 -14.57 -11.06 -6.92
C ASP A 98 -14.91 -11.20 -5.43
N ASN A 99 -15.08 -12.40 -4.88
CA ASN A 99 -15.52 -12.53 -3.49
C ASN A 99 -14.36 -12.25 -2.49
N PRO A 100 -14.55 -11.38 -1.47
CA PRO A 100 -13.51 -11.08 -0.47
C PRO A 100 -12.95 -12.30 0.27
N LYS A 101 -13.70 -13.40 0.34
CA LYS A 101 -13.23 -14.65 0.96
C LYS A 101 -11.92 -15.15 0.32
N TYR A 102 -11.73 -14.91 -0.98
CA TYR A 102 -10.59 -15.43 -1.73
C TYR A 102 -9.25 -14.81 -1.30
N CYS A 103 -9.27 -13.61 -0.70
CA CYS A 103 -8.09 -12.99 -0.11
C CYS A 103 -7.45 -13.84 1.00
N SER A 104 -8.21 -14.76 1.60
CA SER A 104 -7.78 -15.61 2.70
C SER A 104 -7.57 -17.08 2.30
N THR A 105 -7.84 -17.45 1.04
CA THR A 105 -7.75 -18.83 0.53
C THR A 105 -6.63 -18.98 -0.50
N ASP A 106 -6.44 -20.21 -1.01
CA ASP A 106 -5.57 -20.51 -2.16
C ASP A 106 -6.35 -20.67 -3.48
N GLU A 107 -7.65 -20.33 -3.48
CA GLU A 107 -8.49 -20.35 -4.68
C GLU A 107 -8.09 -19.23 -5.66
N ASN A 108 -8.50 -19.37 -6.94
CA ASN A 108 -8.32 -18.31 -7.93
C ASN A 108 -8.99 -17.02 -7.47
N HIS A 109 -8.23 -15.93 -7.50
CA HIS A 109 -8.64 -14.64 -6.95
C HIS A 109 -8.45 -13.53 -7.98
N ALA A 110 -9.54 -12.95 -8.46
CA ALA A 110 -9.54 -11.81 -9.36
C ALA A 110 -9.17 -10.53 -8.61
N VAL A 111 -7.96 -10.04 -8.89
CA VAL A 111 -7.40 -8.82 -8.28
C VAL A 111 -7.06 -7.79 -9.35
N TYR A 112 -7.06 -6.52 -8.93
CA TYR A 112 -6.67 -5.38 -9.74
C TYR A 112 -5.58 -4.57 -9.03
N GLY A 113 -4.64 -4.01 -9.79
CA GLY A 113 -3.58 -3.13 -9.27
C GLY A 113 -2.52 -3.81 -8.41
N VAL A 114 -2.32 -5.13 -8.53
CA VAL A 114 -1.28 -5.86 -7.80
C VAL A 114 0.07 -5.81 -8.50
N SER A 115 1.13 -5.49 -7.75
CA SER A 115 2.48 -5.29 -8.32
C SER A 115 3.10 -6.57 -8.92
N SER A 116 2.77 -7.75 -8.38
CA SER A 116 3.22 -9.05 -8.90
C SER A 116 2.72 -9.37 -10.31
N MET A 117 1.62 -8.76 -10.73
CA MET A 117 1.04 -8.88 -12.08
C MET A 117 1.28 -7.60 -12.91
N GLY A 118 2.25 -6.76 -12.52
CA GLY A 118 2.53 -5.51 -13.22
C GLY A 118 1.43 -4.45 -13.11
N TYR A 119 0.63 -4.50 -12.04
CA TYR A 119 -0.53 -3.63 -11.76
C TYR A 119 -1.72 -3.77 -12.71
N GLY A 120 -1.61 -4.47 -13.84
CA GLY A 120 -2.70 -4.59 -14.81
C GLY A 120 -3.12 -3.26 -15.45
N SER A 121 -2.31 -2.22 -15.33
CA SER A 121 -2.54 -0.89 -15.90
C SER A 121 -1.22 -0.18 -16.17
N THR A 122 -1.00 0.26 -17.41
CA THR A 122 0.21 1.01 -17.82
C THR A 122 0.38 2.27 -16.98
N MET A 123 -0.72 2.97 -16.69
CA MET A 123 -0.72 4.15 -15.84
C MET A 123 -0.19 3.83 -14.43
N MET A 124 -0.71 2.78 -13.80
CA MET A 124 -0.24 2.39 -12.46
C MET A 124 1.22 1.92 -12.46
N ALA A 125 1.64 1.20 -13.50
CA ALA A 125 3.02 0.75 -13.65
C ALA A 125 3.99 1.94 -13.82
N GLN A 126 3.59 2.96 -14.59
CA GLN A 126 4.37 4.18 -14.78
C GLN A 126 4.48 4.99 -13.48
N LEU A 127 3.37 5.16 -12.75
CA LEU A 127 3.39 5.84 -11.44
C LEU A 127 4.29 5.11 -10.43
N ALA A 128 4.25 3.77 -10.39
CA ALA A 128 5.17 2.98 -9.57
C ALA A 128 6.63 3.16 -9.99
N SER A 129 6.90 3.27 -11.29
CA SER A 129 8.25 3.54 -11.83
C SER A 129 8.74 4.92 -11.42
N ILE A 130 7.88 5.94 -11.44
CA ILE A 130 8.19 7.30 -10.97
C ILE A 130 8.56 7.26 -9.48
N ILE A 131 7.74 6.64 -8.63
CA ILE A 131 8.03 6.50 -7.19
C ILE A 131 9.40 5.83 -6.98
N ARG A 132 9.68 4.74 -7.72
CA ARG A 132 10.96 4.05 -7.66
C ARG A 132 12.12 4.94 -8.08
N HIS A 133 11.96 5.74 -9.12
CA HIS A 133 13.00 6.63 -9.64
C HIS A 133 13.36 7.75 -8.66
N VAL A 134 12.38 8.33 -7.96
CA VAL A 134 12.61 9.41 -7.00
C VAL A 134 12.97 8.91 -5.60
N ASN A 135 12.77 7.63 -5.32
CA ASN A 135 13.10 7.01 -4.05
C ASN A 135 14.62 6.83 -3.88
N LYS A 136 15.17 7.34 -2.77
CA LYS A 136 16.60 7.24 -2.41
C LYS A 136 16.82 6.21 -1.30
N GLY A 137 16.39 4.97 -1.51
CA GLY A 137 16.58 3.92 -0.53
C GLY A 137 16.04 2.57 -0.98
N GLU A 138 16.11 1.58 -0.10
CA GLU A 138 15.59 0.25 -0.38
C GLU A 138 14.06 0.21 -0.33
N TYR A 139 13.50 -0.76 -1.03
CA TYR A 139 12.15 -1.22 -0.77
C TYR A 139 12.21 -2.30 0.30
N LYS A 140 11.36 -2.19 1.32
CA LYS A 140 11.20 -3.21 2.36
C LYS A 140 9.72 -3.42 2.64
N ASP A 141 9.41 -4.54 3.27
CA ASP A 141 8.10 -4.72 3.86
C ASP A 141 7.78 -3.58 4.86
N ILE A 142 6.54 -3.10 4.89
CA ILE A 142 6.10 -2.04 5.80
C ILE A 142 6.39 -2.37 7.28
N ARG A 143 6.36 -3.66 7.65
CA ARG A 143 6.70 -4.15 8.99
C ARG A 143 8.17 -3.91 9.35
N ALA A 144 9.08 -3.82 8.38
CA ALA A 144 10.48 -3.48 8.63
C ALA A 144 10.67 -2.02 9.05
N TYR A 145 9.78 -1.13 8.61
CA TYR A 145 9.81 0.30 8.93
C TYR A 145 9.01 0.67 10.17
N PHE A 146 7.97 -0.08 10.52
CA PHE A 146 7.04 0.34 11.58
C PHE A 146 6.68 -0.76 12.59
N GLY A 147 7.22 -1.97 12.43
CA GLY A 147 7.03 -3.07 13.36
C GLY A 147 8.05 -3.13 14.48
#